data_AF-A0A3D5EJD9-F1
#
_entry.id   AF-A0A3D5EJD9-F1
#
_cell.length_a   1.000
_cell.length_b   1.000
_cell.length_c   1.000
_cell.angle_alpha   90.00
_cell.angle_beta   90.00
_cell.angle_gamma   90.00
#
_symmetry.space_group_name_H-M   'P 1'
#
loop_
_entity.id
_entity.type
_entity.pdbx_description
1 polymer ?
#
loop_
_entity_poly.entity_id
_entity_poly.type
_entity_poly.pdbx_seq_one_letter_code
_entity_poly.pdbx_strand_id
1 'polypeptide(L)'
;MALEYSNIFEAITADTAESTELQSRSDLILAIRDVVHAKKWDLMQAAAAMCVTQVTVTDLVNGRIDKLCINKLTTYYQAIVTQNT
;
A
#
# COMPACT_ATOMS: atom_id res chain seq x y z
N MET A 1 19.49 -13.45 23.18
CA MET A 1 19.60 -13.47 21.72
C MET A 1 18.58 -12.50 21.17
N ALA A 2 19.02 -11.35 20.66
CA ALA A 2 18.12 -10.46 19.93
C ALA A 2 17.96 -11.05 18.53
N LEU A 3 16.75 -11.38 18.14
CA LEU A 3 16.46 -11.80 16.78
C LEU A 3 16.45 -10.52 15.93
N GLU A 4 17.56 -10.23 15.26
CA GLU A 4 17.62 -9.16 14.27
C GLU A 4 16.98 -9.67 12.99
N TYR A 5 15.67 -9.46 12.88
CA TYR A 5 14.96 -9.65 11.62
C TYR A 5 15.14 -8.38 10.77
N SER A 6 15.57 -8.55 9.52
CA SER A 6 15.70 -7.42 8.59
C SER A 6 14.33 -6.91 8.14
N ASN A 7 13.31 -7.76 8.25
CA ASN A 7 11.93 -7.46 7.93
C ASN A 7 11.00 -8.06 9.00
N ILE A 8 10.09 -7.25 9.56
CA ILE A 8 9.13 -7.68 10.60
C ILE A 8 8.25 -8.85 10.12
N PHE A 9 8.05 -9.01 8.80
CA PHE A 9 7.30 -10.11 8.24
C PHE A 9 8.05 -11.45 8.30
N GLU A 10 9.38 -11.47 8.37
CA GLU A 10 10.18 -12.68 8.60
C GLU A 10 9.92 -13.28 9.99
N ALA A 11 9.45 -12.46 10.95
CA ALA A 11 9.09 -12.95 12.27
C ALA A 11 7.75 -13.72 12.28
N ILE A 12 6.91 -13.55 11.25
CA ILE A 12 5.58 -14.18 11.16
C ILE A 12 5.43 -15.13 9.98
N THR A 13 6.34 -15.12 9.01
CA THR A 13 6.35 -16.02 7.85
C THR A 13 7.67 -16.78 7.79
N ALA A 14 7.60 -18.09 7.54
CA ALA A 14 8.79 -18.95 7.42
C ALA A 14 9.51 -18.78 6.07
N ASP A 15 8.80 -18.25 5.06
CA ASP A 15 9.30 -18.04 3.71
C ASP A 15 9.76 -16.59 3.51
N THR A 16 11.04 -16.41 3.20
CA THR A 16 11.65 -15.10 2.92
C THR A 16 11.01 -14.41 1.71
N ALA A 17 10.54 -15.19 0.74
CA ALA A 17 9.84 -14.67 -0.44
C ALA A 17 8.47 -14.08 -0.08
N GLU A 18 7.72 -14.75 0.80
CA GLU A 18 6.41 -14.27 1.25
C GLU A 18 6.54 -13.03 2.14
N SER A 19 7.52 -13.01 3.04
CA SER A 19 7.81 -11.83 3.87
C SER A 19 8.23 -10.62 3.03
N THR A 20 9.03 -10.82 1.98
CA THR A 20 9.43 -9.75 1.04
C THR A 20 8.24 -9.20 0.27
N GLU A 21 7.34 -10.08 -0.17
CA GLU A 21 6.10 -9.71 -0.85
C GLU A 21 5.16 -8.91 0.08
N LEU A 22 4.97 -9.37 1.32
CA LEU A 22 4.16 -8.67 2.33
C LEU A 22 4.76 -7.30 2.69
N GLN A 23 6.09 -7.22 2.80
CA GLN A 23 6.79 -5.96 3.02
C GLN A 23 6.57 -5.00 1.86
N SER A 24 6.75 -5.47 0.63
CA SER A 24 6.57 -4.64 -0.57
C SER A 24 5.13 -4.10 -0.68
N ARG A 25 4.13 -4.93 -0.36
CA ARG A 25 2.72 -4.48 -0.30
C ARG A 25 2.51 -3.42 0.79
N SER A 26 3.07 -3.64 1.98
CA SER A 26 3.00 -2.68 3.08
C SER A 26 3.64 -1.35 2.71
N ASP A 27 4.82 -1.38 2.09
CA ASP A 27 5.56 -0.19 1.66
C ASP A 27 4.76 0.62 0.63
N LEU A 28 4.17 -0.04 -0.36
CA LEU A 28 3.31 0.62 -1.35
C LEU A 28 2.05 1.22 -0.72
N ILE A 29 1.42 0.53 0.23
CA ILE A 29 0.26 1.07 0.95
C ILE A 29 0.63 2.31 1.75
N LEU A 30 1.78 2.28 2.43
CA LEU A 30 2.31 3.44 3.16
C LEU A 30 2.61 4.58 2.21
N ALA A 31 3.30 4.34 1.10
CA ALA A 31 3.61 5.36 0.10
C ALA A 31 2.34 6.01 -0.46
N ILE A 32 1.32 5.21 -0.82
CA ILE A 32 0.04 5.74 -1.30
C ILE A 32 -0.65 6.56 -0.21
N ARG A 33 -0.68 6.06 1.03
CA ARG A 33 -1.26 6.77 2.17
C ARG A 33 -0.55 8.10 2.41
N ASP A 34 0.78 8.13 2.37
CA ASP A 34 1.58 9.34 2.51
C ASP A 34 1.25 10.36 1.41
N VAL A 35 1.11 9.92 0.15
CA VAL A 35 0.72 10.82 -0.95
C VAL A 35 -0.69 11.38 -0.72
N VAL A 36 -1.66 10.55 -0.32
CA VAL A 36 -3.03 10.98 0.01
C VAL A 36 -3.00 12.00 1.14
N HIS A 37 -2.21 11.76 2.20
CA HIS A 37 -2.08 12.64 3.35
C HIS A 37 -1.38 13.96 3.00
N ALA A 38 -0.29 13.91 2.24
CA ALA A 38 0.48 15.06 1.80
C ALA A 38 -0.36 15.99 0.91
N LYS A 39 -1.21 15.41 0.06
CA LYS A 39 -2.15 16.15 -0.78
C LYS A 39 -3.44 16.58 -0.07
N LYS A 40 -3.63 16.18 1.19
CA LYS A 40 -4.85 16.40 1.99
C LYS A 40 -6.11 15.95 1.24
N TRP A 41 -6.00 14.84 0.51
CA TRP A 41 -7.12 14.30 -0.25
C TRP A 41 -8.14 13.63 0.67
N ASP A 42 -9.41 13.93 0.45
CA ASP A 42 -10.50 13.14 1.01
C ASP A 42 -10.56 11.74 0.33
N LEU A 43 -11.19 10.76 0.98
CA LEU A 43 -11.39 9.41 0.44
C LEU A 43 -11.99 9.44 -0.98
N MET A 44 -12.91 10.38 -1.25
CA MET A 44 -13.54 10.50 -2.55
C MET A 44 -12.59 11.09 -3.61
N GLN A 45 -11.76 12.05 -3.23
CA GLN A 45 -10.74 12.65 -4.12
C GLN A 45 -9.63 11.65 -4.43
N ALA A 46 -9.16 10.93 -3.41
CA ALA A 46 -8.21 9.84 -3.56
C ALA A 46 -8.76 8.73 -4.46
N ALA A 47 -10.06 8.41 -4.36
CA ALA A 47 -10.71 7.42 -5.22
C ALA A 47 -10.79 7.88 -6.68
N ALA A 48 -11.16 9.14 -6.90
CA ALA A 48 -11.15 9.75 -8.23
C ALA A 48 -9.73 9.76 -8.82
N ALA A 49 -8.73 10.14 -8.03
CA ALA A 49 -7.35 10.14 -8.45
C ALA A 49 -6.85 8.71 -8.76
N MET A 50 -7.11 7.74 -7.90
CA MET A 50 -6.67 6.37 -8.17
C MET A 50 -7.51 5.66 -9.25
N CYS A 51 -8.57 6.30 -9.77
CA CYS A 51 -9.55 5.71 -10.68
C CYS A 51 -10.16 4.42 -10.10
N VAL A 52 -10.48 4.45 -8.80
CA VAL A 52 -11.06 3.32 -8.05
C VAL A 52 -12.30 3.76 -7.29
N THR A 53 -12.95 2.79 -6.63
CA THR A 53 -14.07 3.06 -5.74
C THR A 53 -13.61 3.57 -4.37
N GLN A 54 -14.42 4.39 -3.71
CA GLN A 54 -14.16 4.88 -2.34
C GLN A 54 -13.93 3.75 -1.33
N VAL A 55 -14.63 2.62 -1.50
CA VAL A 55 -14.44 1.41 -0.67
C VAL A 55 -13.02 0.86 -0.80
N THR A 56 -12.46 0.86 -2.01
CA THR A 56 -11.08 0.41 -2.27
C THR A 56 -10.07 1.33 -1.59
N VAL A 57 -10.25 2.65 -1.69
CA VAL A 57 -9.40 3.61 -0.98
C VAL A 57 -9.52 3.47 0.53
N THR A 58 -10.73 3.22 1.04
CA THR A 58 -10.95 2.99 2.47
C THR A 58 -10.21 1.74 2.94
N ASP A 59 -10.30 0.64 2.20
CA ASP A 59 -9.55 -0.59 2.51
C ASP A 59 -8.03 -0.36 2.43
N LEU A 60 -7.57 0.50 1.52
CA LEU A 60 -6.16 0.88 1.37
C LEU A 60 -5.66 1.76 2.53
N VAL A 61 -6.38 2.83 2.88
CA VAL A 61 -6.01 3.72 4.00
C VAL A 61 -6.06 2.96 5.34
N ASN A 62 -6.99 2.01 5.49
CA ASN A 62 -7.03 1.11 6.64
C ASN A 62 -5.94 0.03 6.64
N GLY A 63 -5.11 -0.06 5.59
CA GLY A 63 -4.00 -1.00 5.54
C GLY A 63 -4.40 -2.46 5.36
N ARG A 64 -5.49 -2.75 4.63
CA ARG A 64 -5.91 -4.15 4.37
C ARG A 64 -5.01 -4.83 3.33
N ILE A 65 -3.79 -5.18 3.75
CA ILE A 65 -2.79 -5.88 2.94
C ILE A 65 -3.29 -7.22 2.36
N ASP A 66 -4.25 -7.85 3.04
CA ASP A 66 -4.88 -9.11 2.64
C ASP A 66 -5.77 -8.96 1.39
N LYS A 67 -6.48 -7.82 1.25
CA LYS A 67 -7.38 -7.56 0.11
C LYS A 67 -6.68 -6.92 -1.09
N LEU A 68 -5.47 -6.40 -0.88
CA LEU A 68 -4.74 -5.59 -1.84
C LEU A 68 -3.51 -6.35 -2.33
N CYS A 69 -3.57 -6.79 -3.58
CA CYS A 69 -2.43 -7.42 -4.24
C CYS A 69 -1.44 -6.36 -4.72
N ILE A 70 -0.16 -6.73 -4.78
CA ILE A 70 0.92 -5.83 -5.24
C ILE A 70 0.64 -5.21 -6.61
N ASN A 71 0.11 -5.99 -7.56
CA ASN A 71 -0.26 -5.49 -8.88
C ASN A 71 -1.29 -4.34 -8.82
N LYS A 72 -2.29 -4.46 -7.95
CA LYS A 72 -3.32 -3.41 -7.78
C LYS A 72 -2.70 -2.15 -7.17
N LEU A 73 -1.85 -2.33 -6.15
CA LEU A 73 -1.15 -1.22 -5.49
C LEU A 73 -0.25 -0.46 -6.47
N THR A 74 0.50 -1.18 -7.31
CA THR A 74 1.33 -0.58 -8.36
C THR A 74 0.47 0.23 -9.34
N THR A 75 -0.68 -0.29 -9.78
CA THR A 75 -1.60 0.47 -10.65
C THR A 75 -2.10 1.74 -9.97
N TYR A 76 -2.47 1.69 -8.69
CA TYR A 76 -2.94 2.87 -7.96
C TYR A 76 -1.85 3.92 -7.79
N TYR A 77 -0.64 3.48 -7.43
CA TYR A 77 0.51 4.36 -7.33
C TYR A 77 0.81 5.04 -8.68
N GLN A 78 0.79 4.28 -9.78
CA GLN A 78 0.97 4.84 -11.12
C GLN A 78 -0.12 5.84 -11.50
N ALA A 79 -1.39 5.56 -11.19
CA ALA A 79 -2.50 6.47 -11.46
C ALA A 79 -2.34 7.82 -10.73
N ILE A 80 -1.83 7.79 -9.49
CA ILE A 80 -1.55 8.99 -8.70
C ILE A 80 -0.39 9.79 -9.29
N VAL A 81 0.69 9.12 -9.68
CA VAL A 81 1.88 9.76 -10.27
C VAL A 81 1.56 10.36 -11.65
N THR A 82 0.77 9.65 -12.47
CA THR A 82 0.43 10.09 -13.83
C THR A 82 -0.43 11.36 -13.85
N GLN A 83 -1.33 11.55 -12.88
CA GLN A 83 -2.09 12.80 -12.75
C GLN A 83 -1.28 14.00 -12.28
N ASN A 84 -0.05 13.77 -11.84
CA ASN A 84 0.83 14.82 -11.34
C ASN A 84 1.83 15.30 -12.41
N THR A 85 1.65 14.89 -13.67
CA THR A 85 2.42 15.31 -14.85
C THR A 85 1.55 16.16 -15.76
#